data_AF-A0A2E1U6I2-F1
#
_entry.id   AF-A0A2E1U6I2-F1
#
_cell.length_a   1.000
_cell.length_b   1.000
_cell.length_c   1.000
_cell.angle_alpha   90.00
_cell.angle_beta   90.00
_cell.angle_gamma   90.00
#
_symmetry.space_group_name_H-M   'P 1'
#
loop_
_entity.id
_entity.type
_entity.pdbx_description
1 polymer ?
#
loop_
_entity_poly.entity_id
_entity_poly.type
_entity_poly.pdbx_seq_one_letter_code
_entity_poly.pdbx_strand_id
1 'polypeptide(L)'
;MNFDFLERVELAGLKSHWVDWSEERRALVGRLMLADQGHLFSDWELRGASDGAKEALLLKLEGVEQHYPGGVCGYVENSRRLLEVARSGENPFEGCIPQQPNRVDVRALDGFYDRMEALGARQFAKLGVVMVAGGLGERLGFNGIKVDIPVESIGGTLYLKQYADAILAMEARMEVRRPMPFVIMVSADTDGATRASLEGNGYFGLRASQVHVLRQELVPAVADNAGRLALGDRYELLMKPHGHGDIHMLLHTSGLARRLADAGIEHLVFIQDTNGQVFNAVPAALGVAVDEGFDFMSLAVNRIPGEAVGGLATLVRGESALTLNVEYNQLDPLLRATVSPEGDVPNEEGFSIFPGNINVLVIGMGAYVRILEETRGIIAEFVNPKYADAERRVFKKPTRLETMMQDLPKLFTA
;
A
#
# COMPACT_ATOMS: atom_id res chain seq x y z
N MET A 1 28.86 9.52 -18.36
CA MET A 1 28.34 10.88 -18.04
C MET A 1 29.52 11.82 -17.96
N ASN A 2 29.41 13.03 -18.53
CA ASN A 2 30.41 14.07 -18.31
C ASN A 2 30.06 14.82 -17.01
N PHE A 3 31.00 14.99 -16.08
CA PHE A 3 30.76 15.51 -14.73
C PHE A 3 31.29 16.95 -14.55
N ASP A 4 31.13 17.79 -15.57
CA ASP A 4 31.64 19.18 -15.60
C ASP A 4 31.14 20.05 -14.44
N PHE A 5 30.02 19.66 -13.79
CA PHE A 5 29.54 20.35 -12.59
C PHE A 5 30.55 20.34 -11.44
N LEU A 6 31.46 19.37 -11.36
CA LEU A 6 32.49 19.29 -10.31
C LEU A 6 33.55 20.39 -10.41
N GLU A 7 33.61 21.14 -11.52
CA GLU A 7 34.48 22.30 -11.63
C GLU A 7 33.91 23.56 -10.95
N ARG A 8 32.67 23.50 -10.46
CA ARG A 8 32.09 24.58 -9.66
C ARG A 8 32.73 24.63 -8.28
N VAL A 9 33.20 25.82 -7.89
CA VAL A 9 33.90 26.05 -6.61
C VAL A 9 33.04 25.63 -5.41
N GLU A 10 31.74 25.85 -5.47
CA GLU A 10 30.76 25.46 -4.44
C GLU A 10 30.69 23.94 -4.20
N LEU A 11 31.16 23.11 -5.14
CA LEU A 11 31.17 21.65 -5.02
C LEU A 11 32.57 21.10 -4.69
N ALA A 12 33.51 21.94 -4.24
CA ALA A 12 34.86 21.51 -3.89
C ALA A 12 34.89 20.39 -2.83
N GLY A 13 33.99 20.45 -1.84
CA GLY A 13 33.86 19.38 -0.85
C GLY A 13 33.35 18.08 -1.45
N LEU A 14 32.36 18.14 -2.35
CA LEU A 14 31.87 16.96 -3.09
C LEU A 14 32.99 16.34 -3.94
N LYS A 15 33.73 17.18 -4.69
CA LYS A 15 34.89 16.78 -5.51
C LYS A 15 35.94 16.05 -4.68
N SER A 16 36.18 16.48 -3.43
CA SER A 16 37.14 15.82 -2.55
C SER A 16 36.76 14.37 -2.21
N HIS A 17 35.47 14.02 -2.15
CA HIS A 17 34.99 12.66 -1.88
C HIS A 17 34.85 11.83 -3.15
N TRP A 18 34.59 12.50 -4.28
CA TRP A 18 34.24 11.88 -5.56
C TRP A 18 35.20 10.78 -6.03
N VAL A 19 36.50 10.95 -5.83
CA VAL A 19 37.53 10.02 -6.34
C VAL A 19 37.43 8.63 -5.69
N ASP A 20 36.98 8.55 -4.43
CA ASP A 20 36.93 7.29 -3.68
C ASP A 20 35.56 6.63 -3.74
N TRP A 21 34.59 7.26 -4.39
CA TRP A 21 33.27 6.68 -4.58
C TRP A 21 33.27 5.64 -5.70
N SER A 22 32.45 4.61 -5.52
CA SER A 22 32.20 3.63 -6.57
C SER A 22 31.65 4.29 -7.83
N GLU A 23 31.73 3.58 -8.96
CA GLU A 23 31.18 4.07 -10.22
C GLU A 23 29.65 4.26 -10.12
N GLU A 24 28.97 3.34 -9.43
CA GLU A 24 27.52 3.38 -9.22
C GLU A 24 27.10 4.62 -8.43
N ARG A 25 27.82 4.91 -7.33
CA ARG A 25 27.55 6.07 -6.48
C ARG A 25 27.77 7.37 -7.24
N ARG A 26 28.89 7.48 -7.97
CA ARG A 26 29.16 8.63 -8.83
C ARG A 26 28.09 8.81 -9.90
N ALA A 27 27.64 7.71 -10.52
CA ALA A 27 26.59 7.76 -11.52
C ALA A 27 25.25 8.21 -10.91
N LEU A 28 24.88 7.73 -9.73
CA LEU A 28 23.67 8.16 -9.02
C LEU A 28 23.70 9.66 -8.69
N VAL A 29 24.76 10.13 -8.04
CA VAL A 29 24.91 11.56 -7.71
C VAL A 29 24.91 12.41 -8.97
N GLY A 30 25.60 11.98 -10.02
CA GLY A 30 25.58 12.67 -11.31
C GLY A 30 24.18 12.79 -11.91
N ARG A 31 23.36 11.72 -11.88
CA ARG A 31 21.96 11.78 -12.34
C ARG A 31 21.12 12.72 -11.48
N LEU A 32 21.30 12.72 -10.16
CA LEU A 32 20.59 13.63 -9.26
C LEU A 32 20.94 15.10 -9.51
N MET A 33 22.22 15.40 -9.76
CA MET A 33 22.65 16.75 -10.15
C MET A 33 21.97 17.22 -11.45
N LEU A 34 21.81 16.32 -12.43
CA LEU A 34 21.11 16.61 -13.69
C LEU A 34 19.58 16.67 -13.53
N ALA A 35 19.01 16.03 -12.50
CA ALA A 35 17.59 16.03 -12.20
C ALA A 35 17.16 17.20 -11.28
N ASP A 36 17.94 18.28 -11.22
CA ASP A 36 17.76 19.46 -10.35
C ASP A 36 17.69 19.13 -8.84
N GLN A 37 18.41 18.09 -8.40
CA GLN A 37 18.55 17.73 -6.99
C GLN A 37 19.92 18.17 -6.42
N GLY A 38 20.56 19.15 -7.04
CA GLY A 38 21.89 19.62 -6.64
C GLY A 38 21.95 20.23 -5.24
N HIS A 39 20.82 20.68 -4.70
CA HIS A 39 20.74 21.20 -3.32
C HIS A 39 21.05 20.14 -2.25
N LEU A 40 20.96 18.84 -2.59
CA LEU A 40 21.39 17.77 -1.69
C LEU A 40 22.92 17.79 -1.46
N PHE A 41 23.66 18.46 -2.34
CA PHE A 41 25.12 18.45 -2.38
C PHE A 41 25.76 19.85 -2.37
N SER A 42 24.96 20.92 -2.33
CA SER A 42 25.45 22.30 -2.46
C SER A 42 26.31 22.77 -1.28
N ASP A 43 26.07 22.23 -0.09
CA ASP A 43 26.84 22.53 1.12
C ASP A 43 27.70 21.33 1.54
N TRP A 44 28.24 20.55 0.59
CA TRP A 44 29.04 19.37 0.90
C TRP A 44 30.38 19.76 1.51
N GLU A 45 30.62 19.39 2.77
CA GLU A 45 31.85 19.72 3.48
C GLU A 45 33.03 18.85 3.01
N LEU A 46 34.25 19.38 3.20
CA LEU A 46 35.49 18.64 3.00
C LEU A 46 35.55 17.39 3.90
N ARG A 47 36.43 16.47 3.52
CA ARG A 47 36.67 15.24 4.30
C ARG A 47 37.07 15.54 5.74
N GLY A 48 36.64 14.69 6.66
CA GLY A 48 36.87 14.82 8.09
C GLY A 48 35.80 15.63 8.82
N ALA A 49 34.84 16.22 8.11
CA ALA A 49 33.69 16.92 8.69
C ALA A 49 32.40 16.22 8.26
N SER A 50 31.54 15.86 9.21
CA SER A 50 30.20 15.30 8.94
C SER A 50 30.17 14.04 8.03
N ASP A 51 31.29 13.31 7.92
CA ASP A 51 31.43 12.16 7.00
C ASP A 51 30.39 11.06 7.25
N GLY A 52 30.06 10.78 8.52
CA GLY A 52 29.02 9.82 8.86
C GLY A 52 27.61 10.22 8.40
N ALA A 53 27.28 11.51 8.48
CA ALA A 53 25.98 12.03 8.01
C ALA A 53 25.91 12.06 6.49
N LYS A 54 27.02 12.42 5.82
CA LYS A 54 27.17 12.33 4.36
C LYS A 54 27.00 10.90 3.86
N GLU A 55 27.61 9.92 4.53
CA GLU A 55 27.44 8.51 4.19
C GLU A 55 26.00 8.04 4.41
N ALA A 56 25.37 8.45 5.52
CA ALA A 56 23.96 8.11 5.78
C ALA A 56 23.00 8.67 4.71
N LEU A 57 23.24 9.87 4.20
CA LEU A 57 22.50 10.44 3.06
C LEU A 57 22.62 9.55 1.82
N LEU A 58 23.86 9.20 1.46
CA LEU A 58 24.16 8.39 0.27
C LEU A 58 23.53 7.01 0.37
N LEU A 59 23.64 6.35 1.53
CA LEU A 59 23.02 5.04 1.76
C LEU A 59 21.49 5.09 1.62
N LYS A 60 20.82 6.17 2.08
CA LYS A 60 19.37 6.33 1.87
C LYS A 60 19.04 6.50 0.38
N LEU A 61 19.81 7.31 -0.36
CA LEU A 61 19.61 7.48 -1.80
C LEU A 61 19.86 6.18 -2.58
N GLU A 62 20.92 5.44 -2.24
CA GLU A 62 21.22 4.12 -2.81
C GLU A 62 20.13 3.10 -2.48
N GLY A 63 19.58 3.14 -1.27
CA GLY A 63 18.43 2.32 -0.88
C GLY A 63 17.22 2.59 -1.78
N VAL A 64 16.88 3.86 -2.01
CA VAL A 64 15.77 4.21 -2.91
C VAL A 64 16.08 3.83 -4.36
N GLU A 65 17.33 3.98 -4.81
CA GLU A 65 17.78 3.55 -6.13
C GLU A 65 17.54 2.05 -6.38
N GLN A 66 17.71 1.23 -5.35
CA GLN A 66 17.54 -0.23 -5.44
C GLN A 66 16.08 -0.67 -5.32
N HIS A 67 15.29 -0.01 -4.47
CA HIS A 67 13.97 -0.52 -4.07
C HIS A 67 12.80 0.17 -4.77
N TYR A 68 12.96 1.43 -5.21
CA TYR A 68 11.91 2.13 -5.95
C TYR A 68 12.08 1.87 -7.45
N PRO A 69 11.07 1.39 -8.18
CA PRO A 69 11.21 1.15 -9.61
C PRO A 69 11.45 2.47 -10.38
N GLY A 70 12.53 2.50 -11.17
CA GLY A 70 13.01 3.74 -11.80
C GLY A 70 14.00 4.53 -10.93
N GLY A 71 14.31 4.03 -9.74
CA GLY A 71 15.29 4.60 -8.83
C GLY A 71 14.91 5.98 -8.30
N VAL A 72 15.89 6.71 -7.77
CA VAL A 72 15.63 8.02 -7.15
C VAL A 72 15.15 9.04 -8.18
N CYS A 73 15.70 9.00 -9.40
CA CYS A 73 15.30 9.90 -10.47
C CYS A 73 13.87 9.62 -10.94
N GLY A 74 13.48 8.35 -11.09
CA GLY A 74 12.09 7.98 -11.40
C GLY A 74 11.12 8.45 -10.32
N TYR A 75 11.49 8.33 -9.04
CA TYR A 75 10.70 8.86 -7.93
C TYR A 75 10.51 10.39 -8.02
N VAL A 76 11.57 11.13 -8.35
CA VAL A 76 11.52 12.60 -8.51
C VAL A 76 10.64 12.99 -9.70
N GLU A 77 10.79 12.33 -10.84
CA GLU A 77 9.98 12.58 -12.04
C GLU A 77 8.48 12.32 -11.76
N ASN A 78 8.18 11.19 -11.12
CA ASN A 78 6.82 10.84 -10.74
C ASN A 78 6.24 11.82 -9.71
N SER A 79 7.07 12.25 -8.75
CA SER A 79 6.71 13.28 -7.77
C SER A 79 6.32 14.59 -8.44
N ARG A 80 7.09 15.06 -9.43
CA ARG A 80 6.77 16.28 -10.19
C ARG A 80 5.44 16.15 -10.92
N ARG A 81 5.22 15.03 -11.61
CA ARG A 81 3.98 14.75 -12.34
C ARG A 81 2.77 14.79 -11.41
N LEU A 82 2.82 14.06 -10.29
CA LEU A 82 1.71 13.97 -9.35
C LEU A 82 1.48 15.28 -8.58
N LEU A 83 2.54 16.04 -8.30
CA LEU A 83 2.42 17.37 -7.68
C LEU A 83 1.75 18.37 -8.62
N GLU A 84 2.03 18.32 -9.92
CA GLU A 84 1.35 19.18 -10.90
C GLU A 84 -0.15 18.87 -10.95
N VAL A 85 -0.51 17.57 -10.98
CA VAL A 85 -1.91 17.13 -10.90
C VAL A 85 -2.57 17.63 -9.61
N ALA A 86 -1.94 17.42 -8.45
CA ALA A 86 -2.46 17.89 -7.17
C ALA A 86 -2.61 19.42 -7.11
N ARG A 87 -1.70 20.16 -7.74
CA ARG A 87 -1.73 21.63 -7.79
C ARG A 87 -2.88 22.14 -8.64
N SER A 88 -3.10 21.55 -9.83
CA SER A 88 -4.20 21.91 -10.73
C SER A 88 -5.57 21.81 -10.05
N GLY A 89 -5.73 20.90 -9.08
CA GLY A 89 -7.00 20.65 -8.42
C GLY A 89 -7.98 19.86 -9.27
N GLU A 90 -7.53 19.31 -10.40
CA GLU A 90 -8.29 18.37 -11.20
C GLU A 90 -8.75 17.20 -10.32
N ASN A 91 -10.05 16.93 -10.34
CA ASN A 91 -10.59 15.75 -9.70
C ASN A 91 -10.23 14.55 -10.59
N PRO A 92 -9.53 13.51 -10.10
CA PRO A 92 -9.18 12.34 -10.92
C PRO A 92 -10.40 11.61 -11.50
N PHE A 93 -11.59 11.87 -10.93
CA PHE A 93 -12.86 11.30 -11.36
C PHE A 93 -13.77 12.34 -12.05
N GLU A 94 -13.22 13.48 -12.48
CA GLU A 94 -13.97 14.45 -13.27
C GLU A 94 -14.56 13.81 -14.54
N GLY A 95 -15.84 14.09 -14.79
CA GLY A 95 -16.60 13.49 -15.90
C GLY A 95 -17.05 12.04 -15.67
N CYS A 96 -16.72 11.43 -14.52
CA CYS A 96 -17.29 10.13 -14.14
C CYS A 96 -18.62 10.32 -13.41
N ILE A 97 -19.59 9.45 -13.69
CA ILE A 97 -20.84 9.34 -12.94
C ILE A 97 -20.72 8.11 -12.02
N PRO A 98 -20.72 8.29 -10.69
CA PRO A 98 -20.74 7.17 -9.76
C PRO A 98 -22.06 6.42 -9.84
N GLN A 99 -21.99 5.10 -9.95
CA GLN A 99 -23.12 4.20 -9.87
C GLN A 99 -22.86 3.14 -8.79
N GLN A 100 -23.95 2.60 -8.26
CA GLN A 100 -23.87 1.47 -7.34
C GLN A 100 -23.14 0.31 -8.03
N PRO A 101 -22.10 -0.27 -7.40
CA PRO A 101 -21.39 -1.38 -8.01
C PRO A 101 -22.23 -2.65 -7.99
N ASN A 102 -21.87 -3.60 -8.87
CA ASN A 102 -22.33 -4.97 -8.75
C ASN A 102 -21.96 -5.49 -7.36
N ARG A 103 -22.93 -6.09 -6.66
CA ARG A 103 -22.72 -6.63 -5.32
C ARG A 103 -23.47 -7.95 -5.16
N VAL A 104 -22.90 -8.82 -4.35
CA VAL A 104 -23.55 -10.03 -3.87
C VAL A 104 -23.79 -9.86 -2.38
N ASP A 105 -25.05 -9.97 -1.97
CA ASP A 105 -25.44 -9.78 -0.56
C ASP A 105 -25.26 -11.09 0.20
N VAL A 106 -24.34 -11.09 1.16
CA VAL A 106 -24.07 -12.22 2.08
C VAL A 106 -24.36 -11.85 3.54
N ARG A 107 -25.24 -10.85 3.78
CA ARG A 107 -25.62 -10.41 5.13
C ARG A 107 -26.48 -11.45 5.86
N ALA A 108 -27.33 -12.17 5.12
CA ALA A 108 -28.18 -13.22 5.68
C ALA A 108 -27.39 -14.53 5.83
N LEU A 109 -27.35 -15.09 7.03
CA LEU A 109 -26.80 -16.43 7.30
C LEU A 109 -27.83 -17.50 6.92
N ASP A 110 -28.12 -17.59 5.62
CA ASP A 110 -29.10 -18.50 5.06
C ASP A 110 -28.46 -19.55 4.13
N GLY A 111 -29.30 -20.32 3.44
CA GLY A 111 -28.82 -21.36 2.53
C GLY A 111 -27.99 -20.84 1.36
N PHE A 112 -28.04 -19.55 1.00
CA PHE A 112 -27.11 -18.98 0.02
C PHE A 112 -25.73 -18.79 0.64
N TYR A 113 -25.66 -18.23 1.84
CA TYR A 113 -24.41 -18.10 2.59
C TYR A 113 -23.74 -19.47 2.79
N ASP A 114 -24.48 -20.49 3.22
CA ASP A 114 -23.96 -21.85 3.41
C ASP A 114 -23.33 -22.43 2.13
N ARG A 115 -23.96 -22.18 0.96
CA ARG A 115 -23.44 -22.63 -0.34
C ARG A 115 -22.15 -21.91 -0.70
N MET A 116 -22.09 -20.59 -0.50
CA MET A 116 -20.89 -19.81 -0.78
C MET A 116 -19.75 -20.18 0.17
N GLU A 117 -20.04 -20.36 1.47
CA GLU A 117 -19.03 -20.80 2.43
C GLU A 117 -18.47 -22.18 2.07
N ALA A 118 -19.34 -23.13 1.68
CA ALA A 118 -18.93 -24.45 1.23
C ALA A 118 -18.09 -24.40 -0.06
N LEU A 119 -18.41 -23.49 -1.00
CA LEU A 119 -17.62 -23.29 -2.21
C LEU A 119 -16.24 -22.71 -1.90
N GLY A 120 -16.17 -21.69 -1.04
CA GLY A 120 -14.89 -21.12 -0.60
C GLY A 120 -14.03 -22.11 0.18
N ALA A 121 -14.64 -22.96 1.01
CA ALA A 121 -13.92 -24.01 1.74
C ALA A 121 -13.22 -25.01 0.82
N ARG A 122 -13.80 -25.31 -0.37
CA ARG A 122 -13.14 -26.14 -1.40
C ARG A 122 -11.89 -25.48 -2.00
N GLN A 123 -11.74 -24.17 -1.86
CA GLN A 123 -10.59 -23.42 -2.39
C GLN A 123 -9.48 -23.17 -1.35
N PHE A 124 -9.63 -23.59 -0.09
CA PHE A 124 -8.63 -23.30 0.95
C PHE A 124 -7.21 -23.78 0.56
N ALA A 125 -7.07 -24.93 -0.09
CA ALA A 125 -5.76 -25.45 -0.54
C ALA A 125 -5.09 -24.61 -1.65
N LYS A 126 -5.81 -23.63 -2.20
CA LYS A 126 -5.39 -22.70 -3.26
C LYS A 126 -5.42 -21.23 -2.79
N LEU A 127 -5.65 -20.99 -1.51
CA LEU A 127 -5.73 -19.66 -0.90
C LEU A 127 -4.40 -19.31 -0.22
N GLY A 128 -3.98 -18.05 -0.31
CA GLY A 128 -3.01 -17.44 0.60
C GLY A 128 -3.61 -16.22 1.29
N VAL A 129 -3.12 -15.89 2.49
CA VAL A 129 -3.52 -14.71 3.26
C VAL A 129 -2.39 -13.68 3.22
N VAL A 130 -2.74 -12.42 3.02
CA VAL A 130 -1.81 -11.28 3.04
C VAL A 130 -2.31 -10.27 4.07
N MET A 131 -1.51 -9.95 5.07
CA MET A 131 -1.84 -8.97 6.10
C MET A 131 -0.91 -7.77 5.98
N VAL A 132 -1.47 -6.56 6.01
CA VAL A 132 -0.70 -5.31 6.12
C VAL A 132 -0.64 -4.85 7.57
N ALA A 133 0.54 -4.91 8.18
CA ALA A 133 0.79 -4.68 9.61
C ALA A 133 1.96 -3.69 9.85
N GLY A 134 1.99 -2.61 9.07
CA GLY A 134 3.04 -1.58 9.16
C GLY A 134 2.87 -0.56 10.28
N GLY A 135 1.75 -0.59 11.02
CA GLY A 135 1.39 0.44 12.01
C GLY A 135 1.60 0.03 13.48
N LEU A 136 2.06 0.98 14.28
CA LEU A 136 2.10 0.88 15.74
C LEU A 136 0.74 1.21 16.38
N GLY A 137 0.54 0.75 17.61
CA GLY A 137 -0.67 0.97 18.41
C GLY A 137 -0.75 2.31 19.15
N GLU A 138 0.18 3.24 18.92
CA GLU A 138 0.35 4.44 19.75
C GLU A 138 -0.90 5.33 19.81
N ARG A 139 -1.60 5.52 18.69
CA ARG A 139 -2.87 6.28 18.66
C ARG A 139 -3.97 5.63 19.49
N LEU A 140 -3.90 4.32 19.70
CA LEU A 140 -4.81 3.56 20.57
C LEU A 140 -4.35 3.54 22.03
N GLY A 141 -3.20 4.14 22.35
CA GLY A 141 -2.57 4.06 23.67
C GLY A 141 -1.85 2.74 23.94
N PHE A 142 -1.56 1.95 22.89
CA PHE A 142 -0.83 0.68 23.02
C PHE A 142 0.62 0.83 22.57
N ASN A 143 1.56 0.51 23.46
CA ASN A 143 2.99 0.60 23.22
C ASN A 143 3.50 -0.71 22.60
N GLY A 144 3.32 -0.87 21.29
CA GLY A 144 3.77 -2.04 20.55
C GLY A 144 3.14 -2.12 19.17
N ILE A 145 3.34 -3.27 18.52
CA ILE A 145 2.70 -3.58 17.24
C ILE A 145 1.22 -3.89 17.45
N LYS A 146 0.35 -3.39 16.57
CA LYS A 146 -1.10 -3.58 16.71
C LYS A 146 -1.55 -5.04 16.71
N VAL A 147 -0.82 -5.90 16.01
CA VAL A 147 -1.17 -7.33 15.91
C VAL A 147 -0.94 -8.09 17.23
N ASP A 148 -0.25 -7.47 18.20
CA ASP A 148 -0.10 -7.96 19.58
C ASP A 148 -1.14 -7.32 20.53
N ILE A 149 -2.13 -6.59 20.02
CA ILE A 149 -3.27 -6.16 20.83
C ILE A 149 -4.18 -7.40 21.05
N PRO A 150 -4.66 -7.64 22.28
CA PRO A 150 -5.67 -8.66 22.54
C PRO A 150 -7.00 -8.31 21.86
N VAL A 151 -7.58 -9.24 21.12
CA VAL A 151 -8.92 -9.08 20.51
C VAL A 151 -10.03 -9.15 21.54
N GLU A 152 -9.77 -9.85 22.65
CA GLU A 152 -10.68 -9.99 23.77
C GLU A 152 -9.89 -10.00 25.10
N SER A 153 -10.57 -9.67 26.20
CA SER A 153 -9.95 -9.45 27.51
C SER A 153 -10.03 -10.64 28.47
N ILE A 154 -10.70 -11.73 28.09
CA ILE A 154 -10.89 -12.91 28.94
C ILE A 154 -9.68 -13.83 28.83
N GLY A 155 -9.35 -14.25 27.62
CA GLY A 155 -8.19 -15.09 27.30
C GLY A 155 -6.94 -14.30 26.94
N GLY A 156 -7.09 -13.02 26.59
CA GLY A 156 -5.98 -12.18 26.13
C GLY A 156 -5.46 -12.60 24.76
N THR A 157 -6.31 -13.18 23.91
CA THR A 157 -5.92 -13.70 22.59
C THR A 157 -5.48 -12.56 21.67
N LEU A 158 -4.23 -12.58 21.23
CA LEU A 158 -3.67 -11.56 20.32
C LEU A 158 -4.31 -11.64 18.92
N TYR A 159 -4.42 -10.51 18.21
CA TYR A 159 -4.86 -10.51 16.80
C TYR A 159 -4.05 -11.49 15.94
N LEU A 160 -2.72 -11.46 16.07
CA LEU A 160 -1.83 -12.35 15.31
C LEU A 160 -2.12 -13.83 15.58
N LYS A 161 -2.40 -14.18 16.84
CA LYS A 161 -2.81 -15.54 17.23
C LYS A 161 -4.17 -15.89 16.62
N GLN A 162 -5.16 -14.99 16.70
CA GLN A 162 -6.49 -15.26 16.15
C GLN A 162 -6.43 -15.50 14.63
N TYR A 163 -5.62 -14.75 13.89
CA TYR A 163 -5.43 -14.98 12.46
C TYR A 163 -4.70 -16.30 12.18
N ALA A 164 -3.68 -16.65 12.97
CA ALA A 164 -3.00 -17.93 12.86
C ALA A 164 -3.96 -19.12 13.14
N ASP A 165 -4.79 -19.02 14.19
CA ASP A 165 -5.80 -20.03 14.52
C ASP A 165 -6.82 -20.20 13.38
N ALA A 166 -7.26 -19.09 12.76
CA ALA A 166 -8.17 -19.13 11.62
C ALA A 166 -7.53 -19.83 10.40
N ILE A 167 -6.26 -19.52 10.12
CA ILE A 167 -5.49 -20.19 9.05
C ILE A 167 -5.37 -21.69 9.33
N LEU A 168 -5.00 -22.09 10.54
CA LEU A 168 -4.91 -23.50 10.95
C LEU A 168 -6.28 -24.21 10.86
N ALA A 169 -7.37 -23.52 11.21
CA ALA A 169 -8.71 -24.06 11.06
C ALA A 169 -9.10 -24.29 9.59
N MET A 170 -8.72 -23.37 8.69
CA MET A 170 -8.90 -23.55 7.25
C MET A 170 -8.04 -24.71 6.72
N GLU A 171 -6.77 -24.81 7.12
CA GLU A 171 -5.90 -25.96 6.79
C GLU A 171 -6.50 -27.29 7.23
N ALA A 172 -7.09 -27.34 8.43
CA ALA A 172 -7.70 -28.56 8.96
C ALA A 172 -8.94 -29.02 8.16
N ARG A 173 -9.63 -28.09 7.48
CA ARG A 173 -10.81 -28.30 6.63
C ARG A 173 -10.47 -28.67 5.18
N MET A 174 -9.20 -28.60 4.78
CA MET A 174 -8.77 -29.02 3.43
C MET A 174 -8.89 -30.54 3.26
N GLU A 175 -9.33 -31.01 2.09
CA GLU A 175 -9.32 -32.45 1.75
C GLU A 175 -7.90 -33.03 1.82
N VAL A 176 -6.94 -32.29 1.27
CA VAL A 176 -5.51 -32.57 1.37
C VAL A 176 -4.87 -31.42 2.16
N ARG A 177 -4.54 -31.68 3.42
CA ARG A 177 -3.93 -30.70 4.30
C ARG A 177 -2.58 -30.25 3.74
N ARG A 178 -2.44 -28.93 3.54
CA ARG A 178 -1.18 -28.29 3.18
C ARG A 178 -1.04 -26.96 3.90
N PRO A 179 0.21 -26.50 4.10
CA PRO A 179 0.49 -25.17 4.63
C PRO A 179 -0.17 -24.08 3.77
N MET A 180 -1.00 -23.23 4.37
CA MET A 180 -1.56 -22.04 3.74
C MET A 180 -0.57 -20.87 3.87
N PRO A 181 -0.12 -20.26 2.74
CA PRO A 181 0.80 -19.13 2.80
C PRO A 181 0.21 -17.95 3.58
N PHE A 182 0.99 -17.40 4.50
CA PHE A 182 0.65 -16.21 5.25
C PHE A 182 1.73 -15.14 5.07
N VAL A 183 1.41 -14.11 4.29
CA VAL A 183 2.30 -12.97 4.02
C VAL A 183 1.97 -11.85 4.98
N ILE A 184 2.99 -11.28 5.63
CA ILE A 184 2.83 -10.17 6.57
C ILE A 184 3.72 -9.03 6.10
N MET A 185 3.12 -7.92 5.69
CA MET A 185 3.86 -6.69 5.42
C MET A 185 4.09 -5.92 6.72
N VAL A 186 5.34 -5.56 6.99
CA VAL A 186 5.76 -4.81 8.18
C VAL A 186 6.50 -3.53 7.76
N SER A 187 6.62 -2.57 8.67
CA SER A 187 7.48 -1.40 8.52
C SER A 187 8.79 -1.58 9.26
N ALA A 188 9.73 -0.64 9.12
CA ALA A 188 10.94 -0.63 9.93
C ALA A 188 10.64 -0.65 11.45
N ASP A 189 9.54 0.00 11.86
CA ASP A 189 9.13 0.09 13.27
C ASP A 189 8.45 -1.20 13.76
N THR A 190 7.83 -1.99 12.88
CA THR A 190 7.09 -3.19 13.27
C THR A 190 7.83 -4.50 13.00
N ASP A 191 8.81 -4.54 12.09
CA ASP A 191 9.50 -5.77 11.66
C ASP A 191 10.12 -6.56 12.82
N GLY A 192 10.96 -5.91 13.64
CA GLY A 192 11.65 -6.57 14.75
C GLY A 192 10.68 -7.17 15.78
N ALA A 193 9.67 -6.40 16.18
CA ALA A 193 8.67 -6.85 17.14
C ALA A 193 7.75 -7.95 16.56
N THR A 194 7.36 -7.85 15.29
CA THR A 194 6.54 -8.89 14.63
C THR A 194 7.29 -10.21 14.54
N ARG A 195 8.58 -10.20 14.17
CA ARG A 195 9.40 -11.42 14.16
C ARG A 195 9.57 -12.00 15.56
N ALA A 196 9.85 -11.17 16.56
CA ALA A 196 9.97 -11.60 17.94
C ALA A 196 8.66 -12.22 18.48
N SER A 197 7.50 -11.63 18.15
CA SER A 197 6.19 -12.18 18.51
C SER A 197 5.94 -13.54 17.85
N LEU A 198 6.24 -13.68 16.55
CA LEU A 198 6.13 -14.96 15.84
C LEU A 198 7.06 -16.02 16.46
N GLU A 199 8.36 -15.74 16.56
CA GLU A 199 9.36 -16.71 17.03
C GLU A 199 9.14 -17.09 18.50
N GLY A 200 8.89 -16.10 19.36
CA GLY A 200 8.65 -16.29 20.79
C GLY A 200 7.42 -17.12 21.11
N ASN A 201 6.43 -17.17 20.20
CA ASN A 201 5.21 -17.96 20.34
C ASN A 201 5.20 -19.21 19.44
N GLY A 202 6.34 -19.62 18.87
CA GLY A 202 6.41 -20.81 18.00
C GLY A 202 5.52 -20.69 16.75
N TYR A 203 5.48 -19.50 16.15
CA TYR A 203 4.63 -19.09 15.02
C TYR A 203 3.13 -19.35 15.28
N PHE A 204 2.71 -19.38 16.55
CA PHE A 204 1.34 -19.69 16.96
C PHE A 204 0.82 -21.03 16.39
N GLY A 205 1.72 -21.98 16.13
CA GLY A 205 1.38 -23.29 15.55
C GLY A 205 1.46 -23.37 14.02
N LEU A 206 1.61 -22.24 13.33
CA LEU A 206 1.90 -22.23 11.89
C LEU A 206 3.30 -22.80 11.61
N ARG A 207 3.51 -23.35 10.41
CA ARG A 207 4.87 -23.71 9.98
C ARG A 207 5.66 -22.44 9.66
N ALA A 208 6.85 -22.29 10.23
CA ALA A 208 7.71 -21.14 9.93
C ALA A 208 7.91 -20.90 8.42
N SER A 209 7.98 -21.98 7.62
CA SER A 209 8.15 -21.93 6.16
C SER A 209 6.95 -21.37 5.40
N GLN A 210 5.76 -21.29 6.02
CA GLN A 210 4.55 -20.73 5.40
C GLN A 210 4.33 -19.25 5.71
N VAL A 211 5.10 -18.69 6.65
CA VAL A 211 4.98 -17.30 7.07
C VAL A 211 6.06 -16.47 6.36
N HIS A 212 5.64 -15.48 5.59
CA HIS A 212 6.52 -14.62 4.79
C HIS A 212 6.42 -13.17 5.28
N VAL A 213 7.44 -12.70 6.02
CA VAL A 213 7.48 -11.31 6.48
C VAL A 213 8.22 -10.44 5.46
N LEU A 214 7.50 -9.51 4.83
CA LEU A 214 8.01 -8.57 3.84
C LEU A 214 8.05 -7.17 4.44
N ARG A 215 9.21 -6.52 4.43
CA ARG A 215 9.38 -5.18 5.02
C ARG A 215 9.21 -4.11 3.95
N GLN A 216 8.27 -3.18 4.16
CA GLN A 216 8.15 -1.98 3.33
C GLN A 216 9.30 -1.02 3.63
N GLU A 217 9.87 -0.43 2.58
CA GLU A 217 10.88 0.62 2.72
C GLU A 217 10.20 2.00 2.81
N LEU A 218 10.96 3.00 3.25
CA LEU A 218 10.48 4.38 3.24
C LEU A 218 10.81 5.05 1.90
N VAL A 219 10.04 6.07 1.54
CA VAL A 219 10.30 6.91 0.37
C VAL A 219 10.76 8.31 0.78
N PRO A 220 11.56 9.01 -0.04
CA PRO A 220 11.97 10.37 0.23
C PRO A 220 10.78 11.33 0.35
N ALA A 221 10.82 12.21 1.34
CA ALA A 221 9.90 13.34 1.40
C ALA A 221 10.28 14.39 0.34
N VAL A 222 9.29 15.14 -0.13
CA VAL A 222 9.42 16.17 -1.15
C VAL A 222 9.14 17.53 -0.53
N ALA A 223 10.05 18.48 -0.72
CA ALA A 223 10.06 19.79 -0.07
C ALA A 223 9.09 20.78 -0.73
N ASP A 224 8.89 20.69 -2.04
CA ASP A 224 8.13 21.68 -2.81
C ASP A 224 7.58 21.14 -4.14
N ASN A 225 6.83 21.99 -4.84
CA ASN A 225 6.23 21.68 -6.14
C ASN A 225 7.26 21.43 -7.26
N ALA A 226 8.55 21.77 -7.08
CA ALA A 226 9.59 21.45 -8.07
C ALA A 226 10.11 20.00 -7.92
N GLY A 227 9.57 19.23 -6.97
CA GLY A 227 9.98 17.85 -6.73
C GLY A 227 11.33 17.73 -6.04
N ARG A 228 11.82 18.78 -5.38
CA ARG A 228 13.09 18.72 -4.63
C ARG A 228 12.93 17.82 -3.41
N LEU A 229 13.85 16.88 -3.23
CA LEU A 229 13.85 16.01 -2.05
C LEU A 229 14.13 16.83 -0.79
N ALA A 230 13.42 16.51 0.29
CA ALA A 230 13.47 17.28 1.53
C ALA A 230 14.61 16.83 2.44
N LEU A 231 15.37 17.80 2.93
CA LEU A 231 16.33 17.62 4.01
C LEU A 231 15.74 18.12 5.34
N GLY A 232 16.07 17.42 6.42
CA GLY A 232 15.85 17.87 7.79
C GLY A 232 17.04 18.72 8.21
N ASP A 233 17.87 18.15 9.08
CA ASP A 233 19.20 18.69 9.32
C ASP A 233 20.12 18.49 8.10
N ARG A 234 21.32 19.07 8.16
CA ARG A 234 22.33 18.94 7.12
C ARG A 234 22.65 17.47 6.84
N TYR A 235 22.53 17.07 5.57
CA TYR A 235 22.67 15.68 5.07
C TYR A 235 21.61 14.69 5.57
N GLU A 236 20.55 15.15 6.24
CA GLU A 236 19.49 14.27 6.68
C GLU A 236 18.37 14.21 5.64
N LEU A 237 18.37 13.18 4.78
CA LEU A 237 17.22 12.92 3.90
C LEU A 237 16.01 12.52 4.74
N LEU A 238 14.95 13.32 4.65
CA LEU A 238 13.67 13.02 5.30
C LEU A 238 12.98 11.89 4.54
N MET A 239 12.59 10.86 5.28
CA MET A 239 11.95 9.66 4.74
C MET A 239 10.56 9.51 5.36
N LYS A 240 9.59 8.98 4.59
CA LYS A 240 8.22 8.77 5.05
C LYS A 240 7.66 7.46 4.53
N PRO A 241 6.66 6.86 5.23
CA PRO A 241 5.95 5.69 4.70
C PRO A 241 5.28 6.02 3.37
N HIS A 242 5.46 5.13 2.39
CA HIS A 242 4.84 5.22 1.06
C HIS A 242 3.37 4.81 1.09
N GLY A 243 2.99 3.90 1.98
CA GLY A 243 1.60 3.48 2.17
C GLY A 243 1.44 1.98 1.95
N HIS A 244 0.26 1.47 2.30
CA HIS A 244 0.03 0.03 2.32
C HIS A 244 -0.08 -0.59 0.92
N GLY A 245 -0.12 0.21 -0.16
CA GLY A 245 0.01 -0.29 -1.53
C GLY A 245 1.37 -0.93 -1.85
N ASP A 246 2.41 -0.68 -1.05
CA ASP A 246 3.73 -1.30 -1.18
C ASP A 246 3.69 -2.83 -1.15
N ILE A 247 2.66 -3.43 -0.56
CA ILE A 247 2.51 -4.88 -0.54
C ILE A 247 2.57 -5.48 -1.95
N HIS A 248 2.00 -4.81 -2.95
CA HIS A 248 2.03 -5.29 -4.33
C HIS A 248 3.44 -5.26 -4.93
N MET A 249 4.17 -4.16 -4.67
CA MET A 249 5.57 -4.03 -5.04
C MET A 249 6.42 -5.11 -4.35
N LEU A 250 6.26 -5.31 -3.05
CA LEU A 250 7.01 -6.30 -2.28
C LEU A 250 6.73 -7.73 -2.75
N LEU A 251 5.47 -8.05 -3.06
CA LEU A 251 5.08 -9.35 -3.60
C LEU A 251 5.69 -9.62 -4.98
N HIS A 252 5.85 -8.58 -5.81
CA HIS A 252 6.53 -8.66 -7.09
C HIS A 252 8.06 -8.77 -6.94
N THR A 253 8.71 -7.81 -6.28
CA THR A 253 10.17 -7.70 -6.21
C THR A 253 10.82 -8.84 -5.42
N SER A 254 10.13 -9.40 -4.42
CA SER A 254 10.58 -10.61 -3.72
C SER A 254 10.41 -11.91 -4.54
N GLY A 255 9.74 -11.83 -5.69
CA GLY A 255 9.30 -12.96 -6.50
C GLY A 255 8.28 -13.87 -5.82
N LEU A 256 7.74 -13.47 -4.66
CA LEU A 256 6.86 -14.31 -3.86
C LEU A 256 5.53 -14.58 -4.56
N ALA A 257 4.90 -13.56 -5.17
CA ALA A 257 3.63 -13.76 -5.89
C ALA A 257 3.77 -14.83 -6.98
N ARG A 258 4.84 -14.76 -7.78
CA ARG A 258 5.10 -15.76 -8.83
C ARG A 258 5.32 -17.16 -8.26
N ARG A 259 6.14 -17.29 -7.20
CA ARG A 259 6.37 -18.59 -6.53
C ARG A 259 5.09 -19.19 -5.96
N LEU A 260 4.22 -18.36 -5.37
CA LEU A 260 2.93 -18.84 -4.84
C LEU A 260 2.01 -19.32 -5.97
N ALA A 261 1.92 -18.57 -7.08
CA ALA A 261 1.18 -19.00 -8.26
C ALA A 261 1.70 -20.33 -8.82
N ASP A 262 3.01 -20.45 -9.00
CA ASP A 262 3.66 -21.68 -9.48
C ASP A 262 3.43 -22.88 -8.53
N ALA A 263 3.21 -22.61 -7.24
CA ALA A 263 2.86 -23.59 -6.21
C ALA A 263 1.35 -23.92 -6.13
N GLY A 264 0.55 -23.44 -7.09
CA GLY A 264 -0.89 -23.71 -7.20
C GLY A 264 -1.78 -22.87 -6.29
N ILE A 265 -1.30 -21.70 -5.84
CA ILE A 265 -2.16 -20.71 -5.19
C ILE A 265 -2.90 -19.93 -6.27
N GLU A 266 -4.23 -19.94 -6.22
CA GLU A 266 -5.12 -19.30 -7.20
C GLU A 266 -5.75 -18.01 -6.66
N HIS A 267 -5.79 -17.84 -5.33
CA HIS A 267 -6.39 -16.65 -4.70
C HIS A 267 -5.52 -16.12 -3.56
N LEU A 268 -5.49 -14.79 -3.42
CA LEU A 268 -5.00 -14.12 -2.22
C LEU A 268 -6.12 -13.32 -1.56
N VAL A 269 -6.22 -13.43 -0.24
CA VAL A 269 -7.06 -12.55 0.56
C VAL A 269 -6.20 -11.56 1.33
N PHE A 270 -6.43 -10.27 1.12
CA PHE A 270 -5.75 -9.18 1.81
C PHE A 270 -6.59 -8.74 3.00
N ILE A 271 -5.98 -8.62 4.17
CA ILE A 271 -6.62 -8.23 5.43
C ILE A 271 -5.84 -7.12 6.13
N GLN A 272 -6.52 -6.37 6.99
CA GLN A 272 -5.92 -5.34 7.86
C GLN A 272 -5.47 -5.94 9.21
N ASP A 273 -4.63 -5.19 9.92
CA ASP A 273 -4.02 -5.59 11.20
C ASP A 273 -5.02 -5.90 12.33
N THR A 274 -6.11 -5.14 12.49
CA THR A 274 -7.00 -5.25 13.67
C THR A 274 -8.48 -5.50 13.37
N ASN A 275 -8.80 -6.26 12.33
CA ASN A 275 -10.16 -6.76 12.08
C ASN A 275 -10.30 -8.24 12.47
N GLY A 276 -10.61 -8.51 13.74
CA GLY A 276 -10.66 -9.87 14.29
C GLY A 276 -11.78 -10.74 13.72
N GLN A 277 -12.83 -10.13 13.17
CA GLN A 277 -13.98 -10.86 12.62
C GLN A 277 -13.82 -11.18 11.13
N VAL A 278 -12.70 -10.82 10.50
CA VAL A 278 -12.52 -10.93 9.04
C VAL A 278 -12.79 -12.34 8.52
N PHE A 279 -12.33 -13.37 9.22
CA PHE A 279 -12.50 -14.77 8.80
C PHE A 279 -13.92 -15.31 8.97
N ASN A 280 -14.83 -14.57 9.60
CA ASN A 280 -16.26 -14.92 9.60
C ASN A 280 -16.90 -14.70 8.23
N ALA A 281 -16.31 -13.89 7.35
CA ALA A 281 -16.88 -13.59 6.03
C ALA A 281 -15.98 -14.07 4.88
N VAL A 282 -14.67 -14.21 5.10
CA VAL A 282 -13.70 -14.62 4.06
C VAL A 282 -14.06 -15.94 3.35
N PRO A 283 -14.51 -17.01 4.03
CA PRO A 283 -14.88 -18.24 3.32
C PRO A 283 -16.04 -18.05 2.34
N ALA A 284 -17.12 -17.37 2.75
CA ALA A 284 -18.24 -17.06 1.86
C ALA A 284 -17.82 -16.08 0.74
N ALA A 285 -17.00 -15.08 1.07
CA ALA A 285 -16.43 -14.14 0.10
C ALA A 285 -15.63 -14.85 -1.00
N LEU A 286 -14.77 -15.80 -0.61
CA LEU A 286 -14.00 -16.60 -1.56
C LEU A 286 -14.92 -17.44 -2.44
N GLY A 287 -16.00 -18.00 -1.86
CA GLY A 287 -17.05 -18.68 -2.62
C GLY A 287 -17.67 -17.79 -3.68
N VAL A 288 -18.10 -16.58 -3.32
CA VAL A 288 -18.67 -15.60 -4.25
C VAL A 288 -17.68 -15.26 -5.37
N ALA A 289 -16.42 -14.98 -5.03
CA ALA A 289 -15.40 -14.64 -6.04
C ALA A 289 -15.21 -15.76 -7.07
N VAL A 290 -15.32 -17.02 -6.63
CA VAL A 290 -15.20 -18.20 -7.50
C VAL A 290 -16.46 -18.43 -8.33
N ASP A 291 -17.64 -18.28 -7.73
CA ASP A 291 -18.94 -18.49 -8.40
C ASP A 291 -19.16 -17.47 -9.52
N GLU A 292 -18.83 -16.20 -9.23
CA GLU A 292 -18.96 -15.09 -10.18
C GLU A 292 -17.75 -14.95 -11.13
N GLY A 293 -16.65 -15.63 -10.85
CA GLY A 293 -15.42 -15.55 -11.65
C GLY A 293 -14.71 -14.18 -11.57
N PHE A 294 -14.72 -13.54 -10.40
CA PHE A 294 -14.08 -12.23 -10.22
C PHE A 294 -12.56 -12.34 -10.06
N ASP A 295 -11.82 -11.55 -10.85
CA ASP A 295 -10.37 -11.38 -10.67
C ASP A 295 -10.03 -10.48 -9.46
N PHE A 296 -10.94 -9.58 -9.08
CA PHE A 296 -10.81 -8.72 -7.91
C PHE A 296 -12.17 -8.47 -7.27
N MET A 297 -12.25 -8.62 -5.95
CA MET A 297 -13.45 -8.36 -5.18
C MET A 297 -13.07 -7.66 -3.87
N SER A 298 -13.84 -6.63 -3.50
CA SER A 298 -13.74 -5.99 -2.18
C SER A 298 -14.90 -6.45 -1.31
N LEU A 299 -14.57 -6.92 -0.10
CA LEU A 299 -15.57 -7.11 0.94
C LEU A 299 -15.97 -5.76 1.51
N ALA A 300 -17.27 -5.60 1.71
CA ALA A 300 -17.84 -4.32 2.10
C ALA A 300 -18.89 -4.50 3.19
N VAL A 301 -19.19 -3.38 3.85
CA VAL A 301 -20.27 -3.28 4.84
C VAL A 301 -21.28 -2.22 4.40
N ASN A 302 -22.45 -2.23 5.02
CA ASN A 302 -23.36 -1.10 4.91
C ASN A 302 -22.67 0.15 5.47
N ARG A 303 -22.68 1.23 4.69
CA ARG A 303 -22.06 2.51 5.04
C ARG A 303 -23.15 3.54 5.30
N ILE A 304 -22.94 4.41 6.28
CA ILE A 304 -23.83 5.53 6.56
C ILE A 304 -23.28 6.77 5.85
N PRO A 305 -24.10 7.57 5.13
CA PRO A 305 -23.65 8.81 4.54
C PRO A 305 -22.96 9.73 5.55
N GLY A 306 -21.82 10.30 5.16
CA GLY A 306 -20.98 11.14 6.02
C GLY A 306 -19.94 10.38 6.88
N GLU A 307 -19.95 9.05 6.89
CA GLU A 307 -18.87 8.28 7.53
C GLU A 307 -17.52 8.50 6.81
N ALA A 308 -16.45 8.56 7.61
CA ALA A 308 -15.07 8.66 7.13
C ALA A 308 -14.53 7.31 6.64
N VAL A 309 -15.31 6.65 5.79
CA VAL A 309 -15.04 5.36 5.15
C VAL A 309 -15.26 5.53 3.66
N GLY A 310 -14.32 5.07 2.84
CA GLY A 310 -14.46 5.10 1.38
C GLY A 310 -15.65 4.28 0.90
N GLY A 311 -16.31 4.73 -0.18
CA GLY A 311 -17.42 4.01 -0.79
C GLY A 311 -16.96 3.27 -2.04
N LEU A 312 -17.40 2.02 -2.21
CA LEU A 312 -17.23 1.30 -3.46
C LEU A 312 -18.23 1.84 -4.49
N ALA A 313 -17.71 2.27 -5.64
CA ALA A 313 -18.51 2.82 -6.74
C ALA A 313 -18.03 2.27 -8.07
N THR A 314 -18.97 2.06 -8.99
CA THR A 314 -18.66 1.93 -10.42
C THR A 314 -18.65 3.32 -11.03
N LEU A 315 -17.48 3.81 -11.40
CA LEU A 315 -17.31 5.09 -12.08
C LEU A 315 -17.50 4.89 -13.58
N VAL A 316 -18.55 5.48 -14.13
CA VAL A 316 -18.89 5.38 -15.57
C VAL A 316 -18.47 6.65 -16.29
N ARG A 317 -17.74 6.50 -17.40
CA ARG A 317 -17.35 7.61 -18.29
C ARG A 317 -17.45 7.15 -19.75
N GLY A 318 -18.51 7.57 -20.44
CA GLY A 318 -18.82 7.07 -21.78
C GLY A 318 -19.11 5.56 -21.74
N GLU A 319 -18.41 4.80 -22.58
CA GLU A 319 -18.51 3.32 -22.63
C GLU A 319 -17.59 2.62 -21.62
N SER A 320 -16.73 3.37 -20.91
CA SER A 320 -15.82 2.82 -19.91
C SER A 320 -16.44 2.83 -18.51
N ALA A 321 -16.25 1.75 -17.76
CA ALA A 321 -16.63 1.64 -16.37
C ALA A 321 -15.46 1.08 -15.55
N LEU A 322 -15.27 1.62 -14.34
CA LEU A 322 -14.27 1.13 -13.39
C LEU A 322 -14.88 1.01 -12.00
N THR A 323 -14.85 -0.17 -11.41
CA THR A 323 -15.32 -0.40 -10.04
C THR A 323 -14.14 -0.35 -9.08
N LEU A 324 -14.17 0.60 -8.14
CA LEU A 324 -13.10 0.81 -7.17
C LEU A 324 -13.61 1.50 -5.90
N ASN A 325 -12.72 1.60 -4.91
CA ASN A 325 -12.91 2.47 -3.76
C ASN A 325 -12.72 3.94 -4.13
N VAL A 326 -13.70 4.77 -3.78
CA VAL A 326 -13.63 6.22 -3.85
C VAL A 326 -13.61 6.75 -2.42
N GLU A 327 -12.54 7.46 -2.05
CA GLU A 327 -12.39 7.99 -0.70
C GLU A 327 -13.54 8.95 -0.34
N TYR A 328 -13.96 8.96 0.92
CA TYR A 328 -15.12 9.72 1.39
C TYR A 328 -15.04 11.22 1.07
N ASN A 329 -13.82 11.78 1.08
CA ASN A 329 -13.54 13.18 0.74
C ASN A 329 -13.57 13.48 -0.76
N GLN A 330 -13.66 12.45 -1.61
CA GLN A 330 -13.81 12.55 -3.07
C GLN A 330 -15.23 12.16 -3.50
N LEU A 331 -15.83 11.15 -2.86
CA LEU A 331 -17.13 10.60 -3.23
C LEU A 331 -18.25 11.64 -3.07
N ASP A 332 -18.38 12.28 -1.90
CA ASP A 332 -19.47 13.24 -1.66
C ASP A 332 -19.39 14.45 -2.62
N PRO A 333 -18.24 15.12 -2.82
CA PRO A 333 -18.12 16.15 -3.86
C PRO A 333 -18.48 15.67 -5.27
N LEU A 334 -18.08 14.44 -5.63
CA LEU A 334 -18.39 13.86 -6.93
C LEU A 334 -19.89 13.62 -7.10
N LEU A 335 -20.57 13.10 -6.08
CA LEU A 335 -22.03 12.91 -6.07
C LEU A 335 -22.77 14.24 -6.16
N ARG A 336 -22.34 15.26 -5.42
CA ARG A 336 -22.89 16.63 -5.49
C ARG A 336 -22.80 17.23 -6.89
N ALA A 337 -21.70 16.94 -7.58
CA ALA A 337 -21.46 17.47 -8.92
C ALA A 337 -22.21 16.70 -10.02
N THR A 338 -22.57 15.42 -9.82
CA THR A 338 -22.99 14.54 -10.94
C THR A 338 -24.30 13.79 -10.75
N VAL A 339 -24.71 13.50 -9.51
CA VAL A 339 -25.88 12.64 -9.20
C VAL A 339 -26.96 13.40 -8.46
N SER A 340 -26.63 14.03 -7.33
CA SER A 340 -27.59 14.74 -6.48
C SER A 340 -26.90 15.89 -5.76
N PRO A 341 -27.45 17.12 -5.75
CA PRO A 341 -26.86 18.27 -5.04
C PRO A 341 -26.75 18.04 -3.53
N GLU A 342 -27.54 17.12 -2.96
CA GLU A 342 -27.50 16.73 -1.56
C GLU A 342 -26.28 15.84 -1.23
N GLY A 343 -25.61 15.31 -2.25
CA GLY A 343 -24.44 14.44 -2.13
C GLY A 343 -24.83 13.00 -1.91
N ASP A 344 -24.15 12.34 -0.98
CA ASP A 344 -24.49 10.99 -0.57
C ASP A 344 -25.73 10.98 0.33
N VAL A 345 -26.78 10.27 -0.09
CA VAL A 345 -28.08 10.22 0.61
C VAL A 345 -28.42 8.79 1.01
N PRO A 346 -29.07 8.58 2.16
CA PRO A 346 -29.44 7.24 2.61
C PRO A 346 -30.57 6.66 1.76
N ASN A 347 -30.53 5.34 1.55
CA ASN A 347 -31.64 4.56 1.01
C ASN A 347 -32.75 4.36 2.08
N GLU A 348 -33.78 3.58 1.75
CA GLU A 348 -34.91 3.29 2.64
C GLU A 348 -34.49 2.61 3.98
N GLU A 349 -33.36 1.90 3.98
CA GLU A 349 -32.78 1.25 5.17
C GLU A 349 -31.87 2.18 5.98
N GLY A 350 -31.64 3.43 5.53
CA GLY A 350 -30.77 4.39 6.20
C GLY A 350 -29.28 4.33 5.78
N PHE A 351 -28.94 3.55 4.75
CA PHE A 351 -27.56 3.34 4.30
C PHE A 351 -27.27 3.97 2.95
N SER A 352 -26.01 4.34 2.69
CA SER A 352 -25.55 4.73 1.36
C SER A 352 -25.71 3.56 0.39
N ILE A 353 -26.07 3.86 -0.85
CA ILE A 353 -26.07 2.86 -1.93
C ILE A 353 -24.65 2.44 -2.34
N PHE A 354 -23.62 3.17 -1.89
CA PHE A 354 -22.21 2.87 -2.10
C PHE A 354 -21.66 2.15 -0.85
N PRO A 355 -21.43 0.83 -0.92
CA PRO A 355 -20.97 0.05 0.23
C PRO A 355 -19.64 0.55 0.79
N GLY A 356 -19.47 0.47 2.11
CA GLY A 356 -18.25 0.90 2.79
C GLY A 356 -17.12 -0.09 2.56
N ASN A 357 -16.02 0.38 1.98
CA ASN A 357 -14.83 -0.43 1.79
C ASN A 357 -14.13 -0.66 3.14
N ILE A 358 -14.00 -1.91 3.56
CA ILE A 358 -13.28 -2.32 4.78
C ILE A 358 -11.88 -2.85 4.50
N ASN A 359 -11.39 -2.70 3.27
CA ASN A 359 -10.03 -3.11 2.86
C ASN A 359 -9.75 -4.59 3.11
N VAL A 360 -10.76 -5.43 2.88
CA VAL A 360 -10.63 -6.88 2.76
C VAL A 360 -10.80 -7.23 1.30
N LEU A 361 -9.73 -7.66 0.64
CA LEU A 361 -9.69 -7.84 -0.82
C LEU A 361 -9.47 -9.30 -1.16
N VAL A 362 -10.26 -9.86 -2.08
CA VAL A 362 -10.03 -11.18 -2.67
C VAL A 362 -9.54 -10.96 -4.09
N ILE A 363 -8.36 -11.51 -4.41
CA ILE A 363 -7.68 -11.28 -5.69
C ILE A 363 -7.32 -12.61 -6.34
N GLY A 364 -7.72 -12.80 -7.59
CA GLY A 364 -7.33 -13.94 -8.42
C GLY A 364 -5.88 -13.82 -8.89
N MET A 365 -5.07 -14.85 -8.61
CA MET A 365 -3.64 -14.86 -8.89
C MET A 365 -3.30 -14.77 -10.39
N GLY A 366 -4.19 -15.27 -11.25
CA GLY A 366 -4.00 -15.25 -12.70
C GLY A 366 -3.83 -13.85 -13.25
N ALA A 367 -4.80 -12.96 -13.00
CA ALA A 367 -4.70 -11.55 -13.39
C ALA A 367 -3.67 -10.80 -12.56
N TYR A 368 -3.60 -11.09 -11.26
CA TYR A 368 -2.72 -10.37 -10.35
C TYR A 368 -1.24 -10.48 -10.72
N VAL A 369 -0.73 -11.68 -11.00
CA VAL A 369 0.67 -11.87 -11.37
C VAL A 369 1.01 -11.15 -12.68
N ARG A 370 0.12 -11.17 -13.68
CA ARG A 370 0.32 -10.43 -14.94
C ARG A 370 0.44 -8.93 -14.69
N ILE A 371 -0.50 -8.37 -13.92
CA ILE A 371 -0.48 -6.95 -13.54
C ILE A 371 0.83 -6.61 -12.85
N LEU A 372 1.25 -7.40 -11.86
CA LEU A 372 2.50 -7.17 -11.14
C LEU A 372 3.73 -7.20 -12.07
N GLU A 373 3.79 -8.13 -13.02
CA GLU A 373 4.88 -8.24 -13.99
C GLU A 373 4.91 -7.03 -14.95
N GLU A 374 3.75 -6.61 -15.45
CA GLU A 374 3.61 -5.47 -16.36
C GLU A 374 3.96 -4.14 -15.68
N THR A 375 3.54 -3.95 -14.44
CA THR A 375 3.74 -2.69 -13.70
C THR A 375 4.99 -2.70 -12.82
N ARG A 376 5.71 -3.82 -12.78
CA ARG A 376 6.80 -4.09 -11.82
C ARG A 376 6.37 -3.93 -10.36
N GLY A 377 5.09 -4.17 -10.09
CA GLY A 377 4.46 -4.02 -8.78
C GLY A 377 4.17 -2.58 -8.36
N ILE A 378 4.45 -1.58 -9.21
CA ILE A 378 3.93 -0.23 -9.01
C ILE A 378 2.44 -0.24 -9.29
N ILE A 379 1.65 0.18 -8.32
CA ILE A 379 0.22 0.44 -8.53
C ILE A 379 -0.02 1.95 -8.54
N ALA A 380 -1.27 2.40 -8.59
CA ALA A 380 -1.54 3.83 -8.61
C ALA A 380 -0.94 4.54 -7.38
N GLU A 381 -0.23 5.64 -7.66
CA GLU A 381 0.32 6.55 -6.66
C GLU A 381 -0.36 7.91 -6.77
N PHE A 382 -0.44 8.61 -5.64
CA PHE A 382 -0.94 9.98 -5.55
C PHE A 382 -0.09 10.79 -4.58
N VAL A 383 -0.37 12.09 -4.47
CA VAL A 383 0.27 12.97 -3.50
C VAL A 383 -0.77 13.92 -2.91
N ASN A 384 -0.72 14.14 -1.59
CA ASN A 384 -1.66 15.02 -0.90
C ASN A 384 -0.90 16.12 -0.11
N PRO A 385 -0.26 17.07 -0.81
CA PRO A 385 0.48 18.14 -0.15
C PRO A 385 -0.46 19.02 0.68
N LYS A 386 -0.01 19.40 1.88
CA LYS A 386 -0.72 20.36 2.74
C LYS A 386 -0.11 21.73 2.51
N TYR A 387 -0.87 22.65 1.90
CA TYR A 387 -0.41 24.00 1.58
C TYR A 387 -0.63 24.98 2.72
N ALA A 388 0.31 25.92 2.87
CA ALA A 388 0.28 27.02 3.83
C ALA A 388 -0.49 28.23 3.28
N ASP A 389 -0.66 28.28 1.96
CA ASP A 389 -1.30 29.33 1.18
C ASP A 389 -2.46 28.79 0.33
N ALA A 390 -3.33 29.69 -0.14
CA ALA A 390 -4.48 29.33 -0.97
C ALA A 390 -4.08 29.03 -2.41
N GLU A 391 -2.99 29.65 -2.87
CA GLU A 391 -2.41 29.54 -4.22
C GLU A 391 -1.62 28.24 -4.43
N ARG A 392 -1.52 27.40 -3.39
CA ARG A 392 -0.84 26.09 -3.43
C ARG A 392 0.63 26.19 -3.84
N ARG A 393 1.37 27.18 -3.34
CA ARG A 393 2.79 27.37 -3.67
C ARG A 393 3.72 26.86 -2.58
N VAL A 394 3.30 26.94 -1.32
CA VAL A 394 4.17 26.65 -0.16
C VAL A 394 3.59 25.49 0.64
N PHE A 395 4.37 24.44 0.85
CA PHE A 395 3.97 23.33 1.73
C PHE A 395 4.08 23.73 3.21
N LYS A 396 3.10 23.35 4.04
CA LYS A 396 3.16 23.43 5.52
C LYS A 396 4.24 22.52 6.09
N LYS A 397 4.46 21.38 5.44
CA LYS A 397 5.47 20.38 5.77
C LYS A 397 5.81 19.57 4.51
N PRO A 398 7.02 19.01 4.39
CA PRO A 398 7.36 18.12 3.28
C PRO A 398 6.29 17.03 3.07
N THR A 399 5.96 16.74 1.82
CA THR A 399 5.00 15.68 1.44
C THR A 399 5.76 14.42 1.00
N ARG A 400 5.06 13.40 0.51
CA ARG A 400 5.62 12.20 -0.13
C ARG A 400 4.56 11.58 -1.05
N LEU A 401 5.00 10.77 -2.01
CA LEU A 401 4.06 9.94 -2.76
C LEU A 401 3.37 8.94 -1.83
N GLU A 402 2.13 8.62 -2.14
CA GLU A 402 1.33 7.67 -1.40
C GLU A 402 0.75 6.62 -2.33
N THR A 403 0.62 5.39 -1.85
CA THR A 403 -0.06 4.31 -2.58
C THR A 403 -1.02 3.53 -1.66
N MET A 404 -2.13 3.08 -2.25
CA MET A 404 -3.21 2.39 -1.56
C MET A 404 -3.48 1.02 -2.19
N MET A 405 -3.44 -0.05 -1.39
CA MET A 405 -3.61 -1.42 -1.91
C MET A 405 -4.96 -1.65 -2.63
N GLN A 406 -6.02 -0.92 -2.24
CA GLN A 406 -7.32 -0.99 -2.89
C GLN A 406 -7.40 -0.28 -4.24
N ASP A 407 -6.33 0.38 -4.68
CA ASP A 407 -6.26 1.04 -5.99
C ASP A 407 -5.83 0.10 -7.13
N LEU A 408 -5.52 -1.17 -6.83
CA LEU A 408 -5.19 -2.19 -7.83
C LEU A 408 -6.23 -2.29 -8.99
N PRO A 409 -7.56 -2.14 -8.78
CA PRO A 409 -8.55 -2.12 -9.86
C PRO A 409 -8.22 -1.19 -11.03
N LYS A 410 -7.50 -0.08 -10.79
CA LYS A 410 -7.08 0.87 -11.84
C LYS A 410 -6.19 0.25 -12.93
N LEU A 411 -5.63 -0.93 -12.66
CA LEU A 411 -4.73 -1.66 -13.55
C LEU A 411 -5.39 -2.88 -14.21
N PHE A 412 -6.65 -3.18 -13.87
CA PHE A 412 -7.41 -4.20 -14.59
C PHE A 412 -7.97 -3.56 -15.86
N THR A 413 -7.22 -3.66 -16.96
CA THR A 413 -7.72 -3.29 -18.29
C THR A 413 -8.48 -4.46 -18.90
N ALA A 414 -9.61 -4.16 -19.57
CA ALA A 414 -10.42 -5.12 -20.30
C ALA A 414 -9.73 -5.63 -21.59
#